data_AF-A0A1J3ISC2-F1
#
_entry.id   AF-A0A1J3ISC2-F1
#
_cell.length_a   1.000
_cell.length_b   1.000
_cell.length_c   1.000
_cell.angle_alpha   90.00
_cell.angle_beta   90.00
_cell.angle_gamma   90.00
#
_symmetry.space_group_name_H-M   'P 1'
#
loop_
_entity.id
_entity.type
_entity.pdbx_description
1 polymer ?
#
loop_
_entity_poly.entity_id
_entity_poly.type
_entity_poly.pdbx_seq_one_letter_code
_entity_poly.pdbx_strand_id
1 'polypeptide(L)'
;MSVLSDLVNLSLAEATEKIIAEYIWIGGSGMDIRSKARTLPGPVSDPSKLPKWNYDGSSTNQAAGDDSEVILYPQAIFRDPFRRGNNILVICDAYTPKGDPIPTNKRHNAAKIFSHPNVASEEPWYGIEQEYTLMQKDVNWPIGWPVGGYPGAQGPYYCGVGADKAIGRDIVDAHYKACLYAGIGISGVNGEVMPGQWEFQVGPVEGIGAGDQVWIARYLLERITEIAGVIVSFDPKPVPGDWNGAGAHCNYSTKSMRNDGGLEVIKKAIGKLQLKHKEHIAAYGEGNERRL
;
A
#
# COMPACT_ATOMS: atom_id res chain seq x y z
N MET A 1 9.18 -30.66 -7.49
CA MET A 1 8.42 -29.66 -6.71
C MET A 1 8.64 -29.97 -5.23
N SER A 2 8.81 -28.96 -4.40
CA SER A 2 9.29 -29.09 -3.02
C SER A 2 8.16 -29.51 -2.07
N VAL A 3 8.43 -30.42 -1.15
CA VAL A 3 7.49 -30.84 -0.07
C VAL A 3 6.94 -29.62 0.70
N LEU A 4 7.71 -28.54 0.79
CA LEU A 4 7.29 -27.33 1.49
C LEU A 4 6.21 -26.53 0.73
N SER A 5 6.32 -26.41 -0.60
CA SER A 5 5.32 -25.68 -1.39
C SER A 5 3.97 -26.39 -1.37
N ASP A 6 3.97 -27.72 -1.29
CA ASP A 6 2.73 -28.51 -1.21
C ASP A 6 2.00 -28.23 0.10
N LEU A 7 2.73 -28.15 1.22
CA LEU A 7 2.17 -27.79 2.54
C LEU A 7 1.64 -26.35 2.59
N VAL A 8 2.38 -25.40 2.05
CA VAL A 8 1.95 -23.98 1.99
C VAL A 8 0.65 -23.82 1.20
N ASN A 9 0.44 -24.66 0.19
CA ASN A 9 -0.67 -24.58 -0.74
C ASN A 9 -1.82 -25.56 -0.42
N LEU A 10 -1.82 -26.17 0.77
CA LEU A 10 -2.90 -27.06 1.20
C LEU A 10 -4.25 -26.32 1.15
N SER A 11 -5.22 -26.91 0.45
CA SER A 11 -6.60 -26.46 0.51
C SER A 11 -7.21 -26.85 1.86
N LEU A 12 -7.70 -25.87 2.61
CA LEU A 12 -8.39 -26.12 3.88
C LEU A 12 -9.89 -26.44 3.71
N ALA A 13 -10.46 -26.14 2.53
CA ALA A 13 -11.90 -26.20 2.29
C ALA A 13 -12.52 -27.60 2.45
N GLU A 14 -11.74 -28.66 2.20
CA GLU A 14 -12.21 -30.04 2.33
C GLU A 14 -12.03 -30.58 3.77
N ALA A 15 -11.24 -29.89 4.60
CA ALA A 15 -10.89 -30.35 5.94
C ALA A 15 -11.66 -29.62 7.04
N THR A 16 -12.01 -28.36 6.84
CA THR A 16 -12.66 -27.52 7.86
C THR A 16 -13.28 -26.26 7.27
N GLU A 17 -14.31 -25.73 7.94
CA GLU A 17 -14.87 -24.41 7.66
C GLU A 17 -14.02 -23.25 8.22
N LYS A 18 -13.03 -23.54 9.07
CA LYS A 18 -12.18 -22.52 9.67
C LYS A 18 -11.42 -21.74 8.61
N ILE A 19 -11.25 -20.45 8.84
CA ILE A 19 -10.45 -19.57 7.99
C ILE A 19 -9.28 -18.98 8.76
N ILE A 20 -8.28 -18.52 8.03
CA ILE A 20 -7.18 -17.72 8.55
C ILE A 20 -7.43 -16.26 8.16
N ALA A 21 -7.40 -15.38 9.15
CA ALA A 21 -7.48 -13.94 8.98
C ALA A 21 -6.15 -13.28 9.37
N GLU A 22 -5.50 -12.65 8.40
CA GLU A 22 -4.27 -11.87 8.58
C GLU A 22 -4.63 -10.42 8.92
N TYR A 23 -4.39 -10.00 10.16
CA TYR A 23 -4.64 -8.64 10.60
C TYR A 23 -3.42 -7.79 10.30
N ILE A 24 -3.60 -6.70 9.55
CA ILE A 24 -2.54 -5.84 9.02
C ILE A 24 -2.73 -4.42 9.56
N TRP A 25 -1.66 -3.81 10.05
CA TRP A 25 -1.67 -2.44 10.56
C TRP A 25 -0.36 -1.70 10.25
N ILE A 26 -0.38 -0.38 10.41
CA ILE A 26 0.79 0.49 10.22
C ILE A 26 1.50 0.65 11.57
N GLY A 27 2.81 0.42 11.59
CA GLY A 27 3.65 0.51 12.78
C GLY A 27 4.02 1.94 13.19
N GLY A 28 4.93 2.04 14.16
CA GLY A 28 5.28 3.32 14.80
C GLY A 28 6.07 4.27 13.93
N SER A 29 6.72 3.81 12.84
CA SER A 29 7.36 4.74 11.89
C SER A 29 6.33 5.47 11.03
N GLY A 30 5.10 4.96 10.94
CA GLY A 30 4.09 5.44 9.99
C GLY A 30 4.27 4.94 8.56
N MET A 31 5.36 4.22 8.26
CA MET A 31 5.63 3.60 6.95
C MET A 31 5.78 2.08 7.02
N ASP A 32 6.23 1.53 8.14
CA ASP A 32 6.36 0.09 8.34
C ASP A 32 5.00 -0.60 8.45
N ILE A 33 4.82 -1.69 7.69
CA ILE A 33 3.60 -2.50 7.71
C ILE A 33 3.85 -3.74 8.58
N ARG A 34 2.90 -4.05 9.46
CA ARG A 34 2.96 -5.20 10.38
C ARG A 34 1.74 -6.07 10.19
N SER A 35 1.89 -7.38 10.40
CA SER A 35 0.75 -8.28 10.38
C SER A 35 0.89 -9.46 11.33
N LYS A 36 -0.24 -10.07 11.68
CA LYS A 36 -0.30 -11.40 12.29
C LYS A 36 -1.62 -12.11 11.99
N ALA A 37 -1.59 -13.43 11.98
CA ALA A 37 -2.74 -14.25 11.62
C ALA A 37 -3.45 -14.87 12.84
N ARG A 38 -4.78 -14.98 12.78
CA ARG A 38 -5.59 -15.83 13.67
C ARG A 38 -6.49 -16.77 12.89
N THR A 39 -6.86 -17.87 13.52
CA THR A 39 -7.94 -18.74 13.05
C THR A 39 -9.29 -18.21 13.50
N LEU A 40 -10.26 -18.17 12.57
CA LEU A 40 -11.66 -17.86 12.83
C LEU A 40 -12.52 -19.11 12.54
N PRO A 41 -13.69 -19.25 13.19
CA PRO A 41 -14.51 -20.46 13.08
C PRO A 41 -15.15 -20.66 11.70
N GLY A 42 -15.25 -19.60 10.88
CA GLY A 42 -15.89 -19.64 9.57
C GLY A 42 -15.63 -18.37 8.74
N PRO A 43 -16.08 -18.36 7.46
CA PRO A 43 -15.99 -17.20 6.57
C PRO A 43 -16.67 -15.93 7.13
N VAL A 44 -16.04 -14.77 6.91
CA VAL A 44 -16.58 -13.45 7.29
C VAL A 44 -16.39 -12.47 6.14
N SER A 45 -17.45 -11.75 5.76
CA SER A 45 -17.44 -10.76 4.67
C SER A 45 -17.70 -9.32 5.13
N ASP A 46 -18.08 -9.13 6.39
CA ASP A 46 -18.37 -7.82 6.99
C ASP A 46 -17.29 -7.50 8.04
N PRO A 47 -16.48 -6.44 7.85
CA PRO A 47 -15.43 -6.06 8.79
C PRO A 47 -15.94 -5.86 10.22
N SER A 48 -17.18 -5.37 10.40
CA SER A 48 -17.74 -5.12 11.74
C SER A 48 -18.02 -6.39 12.55
N LYS A 49 -18.10 -7.55 11.87
CA LYS A 49 -18.31 -8.87 12.49
C LYS A 49 -16.99 -9.55 12.88
N LEU A 50 -15.85 -9.00 12.46
CA LEU A 50 -14.55 -9.51 12.86
C LEU A 50 -14.24 -9.11 14.31
N PRO A 51 -13.65 -10.01 15.11
CA PRO A 51 -13.26 -9.66 16.46
C PRO A 51 -12.16 -8.60 16.42
N LYS A 52 -12.26 -7.60 17.31
CA LYS A 52 -11.09 -6.78 17.66
C LYS A 52 -9.97 -7.68 18.16
N TRP A 53 -8.75 -7.22 18.01
CA TRP A 53 -7.59 -7.92 18.52
C TRP A 53 -6.62 -6.93 19.13
N ASN A 54 -5.50 -7.40 19.65
CA ASN A 54 -4.48 -6.57 20.27
C ASN A 54 -3.11 -6.96 19.74
N TYR A 55 -2.10 -6.15 19.97
CA TYR A 55 -0.69 -6.49 19.78
C TYR A 55 0.17 -5.77 20.81
N ASP A 56 1.44 -6.17 20.89
CA ASP A 56 2.45 -5.50 21.71
C ASP A 56 2.97 -4.26 20.98
N GLY A 57 2.45 -3.10 21.37
CA GLY A 57 2.84 -1.80 20.84
C GLY A 57 4.24 -1.34 21.26
N SER A 58 4.82 -1.91 22.32
CA SER A 58 6.20 -1.59 22.70
C SER A 58 7.20 -2.10 21.67
N SER A 59 6.89 -3.24 21.04
CA SER A 59 7.67 -3.85 19.96
C SER A 59 7.52 -3.14 18.60
N THR A 60 6.67 -2.12 18.51
CA THR A 60 6.42 -1.36 17.27
C THR A 60 6.52 0.15 17.46
N ASN A 61 7.05 0.63 18.59
CA ASN A 61 7.17 2.04 18.93
C ASN A 61 5.81 2.78 18.94
N GLN A 62 4.78 2.14 19.50
CA GLN A 62 3.41 2.66 19.58
C GLN A 62 2.85 2.70 21.00
N ALA A 63 3.54 2.09 21.96
CA ALA A 63 3.19 2.07 23.37
C ALA A 63 4.43 1.93 24.26
N ALA A 64 4.31 2.29 25.54
CA ALA A 64 5.38 2.07 26.52
C ALA A 64 5.44 0.59 26.95
N GLY A 65 6.53 0.15 27.57
CA GLY A 65 6.70 -1.26 27.95
C GLY A 65 5.78 -1.71 29.10
N ASP A 66 5.39 -0.79 29.99
CA ASP A 66 4.54 -1.02 31.16
C ASP A 66 3.03 -0.90 30.87
N ASP A 67 2.66 -0.29 29.75
CA ASP A 67 1.30 -0.25 29.18
C ASP A 67 1.39 -0.46 27.66
N SER A 68 1.72 -1.69 27.26
CA SER A 68 2.13 -2.02 25.89
C SER A 68 1.00 -2.41 24.96
N GLU A 69 -0.22 -2.59 25.46
CA GLU A 69 -1.32 -3.11 24.67
C GLU A 69 -1.89 -2.06 23.71
N VAL A 70 -1.96 -2.41 22.42
CA VAL A 70 -2.65 -1.62 21.40
C VAL A 70 -3.70 -2.46 20.71
N ILE A 71 -4.89 -1.90 20.50
CA ILE A 71 -6.07 -2.60 20.01
C ILE A 71 -6.26 -2.36 18.51
N LEU A 72 -6.40 -3.45 17.76
CA LEU A 72 -6.70 -3.51 16.34
C LEU A 72 -8.21 -3.53 16.10
N TYR A 73 -8.67 -2.60 15.27
CA TYR A 73 -10.06 -2.47 14.87
C TYR A 73 -10.16 -2.82 13.38
N PRO A 74 -10.79 -3.95 13.00
CA PRO A 74 -10.98 -4.32 11.60
C PRO A 74 -11.75 -3.26 10.81
N GLN A 75 -11.27 -2.92 9.61
CA GLN A 75 -11.84 -1.86 8.78
C GLN A 75 -12.22 -2.32 7.37
N ALA A 76 -11.35 -3.10 6.72
CA ALA A 76 -11.58 -3.60 5.37
C ALA A 76 -11.11 -5.06 5.25
N ILE A 77 -11.82 -5.85 4.46
CA ILE A 77 -11.55 -7.26 4.20
C ILE A 77 -11.15 -7.42 2.73
N PHE A 78 -10.09 -8.17 2.48
CA PHE A 78 -9.63 -8.57 1.15
C PHE A 78 -9.37 -10.08 1.13
N ARG A 79 -9.40 -10.70 -0.05
CA ARG A 79 -9.02 -12.12 -0.18
C ARG A 79 -7.51 -12.26 -0.06
N ASP A 80 -7.02 -13.26 0.69
CA ASP A 80 -5.59 -13.53 0.84
C ASP A 80 -5.05 -14.27 -0.40
N PRO A 81 -4.22 -13.65 -1.26
CA PRO A 81 -3.69 -14.29 -2.46
C PRO A 81 -2.59 -15.32 -2.16
N PHE A 82 -2.01 -15.30 -0.96
CA PHE A 82 -0.96 -16.23 -0.55
C PHE A 82 -1.56 -17.53 -0.01
N ARG A 83 -2.52 -17.41 0.92
CA ARG A 83 -3.20 -18.58 1.51
C ARG A 83 -4.36 -19.10 0.68
N ARG A 84 -4.95 -18.25 -0.18
CA ARG A 84 -6.06 -18.56 -1.08
C ARG A 84 -7.28 -19.14 -0.34
N GLY A 85 -8.25 -19.68 -1.08
CA GLY A 85 -9.50 -20.20 -0.51
C GLY A 85 -10.31 -19.11 0.19
N ASN A 86 -10.89 -19.46 1.34
CA ASN A 86 -11.72 -18.55 2.15
C ASN A 86 -10.91 -17.69 3.14
N ASN A 87 -9.57 -17.70 3.05
CA ASN A 87 -8.70 -16.93 3.91
C ASN A 87 -8.68 -15.44 3.52
N ILE A 88 -8.50 -14.57 4.50
CA ILE A 88 -8.68 -13.12 4.33
C ILE A 88 -7.52 -12.31 4.88
N LEU A 89 -7.31 -11.14 4.27
CA LEU A 89 -6.49 -10.05 4.79
C LEU A 89 -7.42 -9.00 5.39
N VAL A 90 -7.02 -8.40 6.51
CA VAL A 90 -7.85 -7.47 7.29
C VAL A 90 -7.03 -6.21 7.59
N ILE A 91 -7.35 -5.11 6.91
CA ILE A 91 -6.77 -3.80 7.23
C ILE A 91 -7.38 -3.31 8.54
N CYS A 92 -6.53 -2.90 9.47
CA CYS A 92 -6.91 -2.49 10.81
C CYS A 92 -6.49 -1.04 11.11
N ASP A 93 -7.37 -0.34 11.83
CA ASP A 93 -6.98 0.83 12.62
C ASP A 93 -6.33 0.37 13.94
N ALA A 94 -5.56 1.26 14.57
CA ALA A 94 -4.96 1.04 15.88
C ALA A 94 -5.45 2.08 16.92
N TYR A 95 -5.76 1.61 18.13
CA TYR A 95 -6.32 2.39 19.24
C TYR A 95 -5.70 1.98 20.58
N THR A 96 -5.71 2.89 21.55
CA THR A 96 -5.43 2.54 22.96
C THR A 96 -6.52 1.62 23.52
N PRO A 97 -6.28 0.92 24.64
CA PRO A 97 -7.33 0.15 25.33
C PRO A 97 -8.55 0.98 25.76
N LYS A 98 -8.36 2.30 25.94
CA LYS A 98 -9.44 3.27 26.26
C LYS A 98 -10.30 3.64 25.04
N GLY A 99 -9.90 3.24 23.84
CA GLY A 99 -10.61 3.53 22.60
C GLY A 99 -10.17 4.81 21.88
N ASP A 100 -9.05 5.40 22.29
CA ASP A 100 -8.50 6.60 21.63
C ASP A 100 -7.60 6.21 20.45
N PRO A 101 -7.68 6.89 19.29
CA PRO A 101 -6.78 6.61 18.18
C PRO A 101 -5.33 6.95 18.57
N ILE A 102 -4.40 6.02 18.36
CA ILE A 102 -2.98 6.29 18.63
C ILE A 102 -2.42 7.34 17.65
N PRO A 103 -1.31 8.05 17.97
CA PRO A 103 -0.79 9.15 17.13
C PRO A 103 -0.48 8.77 15.68
N THR A 104 -0.09 7.51 15.42
CA THR A 104 0.18 6.99 14.07
C THR A 104 -1.07 6.53 13.32
N ASN A 105 -2.24 6.46 13.97
CA ASN A 105 -3.51 6.19 13.29
C ASN A 105 -3.99 7.43 12.52
N LYS A 106 -3.52 7.57 11.28
CA LYS A 106 -3.95 8.65 10.37
C LYS A 106 -5.31 8.38 9.73
N ARG A 107 -5.72 7.11 9.68
CA ARG A 107 -6.98 6.68 9.07
C ARG A 107 -8.19 7.23 9.82
N HIS A 108 -8.15 7.29 11.16
CA HIS A 108 -9.25 7.83 11.97
C HIS A 108 -9.69 9.25 11.57
N ASN A 109 -8.74 10.17 11.37
CA ASN A 109 -9.07 11.54 10.97
C ASN A 109 -9.53 11.62 9.50
N ALA A 110 -8.92 10.84 8.60
CA ALA A 110 -9.38 10.74 7.23
C ALA A 110 -10.83 10.23 7.14
N ALA A 111 -11.17 9.21 7.94
CA ALA A 111 -12.53 8.67 8.02
C ALA A 111 -13.55 9.73 8.47
N LYS A 112 -13.20 10.60 9.43
CA LYS A 112 -14.04 11.74 9.83
C LYS A 112 -14.29 12.71 8.68
N ILE A 113 -13.27 13.03 7.89
CA ILE A 113 -13.38 13.94 6.74
C ILE A 113 -14.29 13.32 5.68
N PHE A 114 -14.07 12.06 5.30
CA PHE A 114 -14.87 11.40 4.27
C PHE A 114 -16.31 11.10 4.72
N SER A 115 -16.55 10.95 6.03
CA SER A 115 -17.90 10.81 6.59
C SER A 115 -18.65 12.14 6.69
N HIS A 116 -17.99 13.27 6.50
CA HIS A 116 -18.65 14.57 6.57
C HIS A 116 -19.65 14.70 5.40
N PRO A 117 -20.93 15.07 5.64
CA PRO A 117 -21.97 15.05 4.61
C PRO A 117 -21.60 15.81 3.32
N ASN A 118 -21.00 17.00 3.45
CA ASN A 118 -20.55 17.80 2.30
C ASN A 118 -19.44 17.16 1.47
N VAL A 119 -18.64 16.27 2.07
CA VAL A 119 -17.58 15.54 1.38
C VAL A 119 -18.17 14.28 0.74
N ALA A 120 -18.96 13.53 1.51
CA ALA A 120 -19.62 12.32 1.02
C ALA A 120 -20.53 12.60 -0.18
N SER A 121 -21.28 13.72 -0.18
CA SER A 121 -22.13 14.10 -1.32
C SER A 121 -21.37 14.44 -2.60
N GLU A 122 -20.08 14.78 -2.48
CA GLU A 122 -19.21 15.09 -3.60
C GLU A 122 -18.50 13.83 -4.15
N GLU A 123 -18.70 12.64 -3.58
CA GLU A 123 -18.17 11.35 -4.08
C GLU A 123 -16.71 11.46 -4.58
N PRO A 124 -15.76 11.82 -3.67
CA PRO A 124 -14.38 12.12 -4.05
C PRO A 124 -13.66 10.84 -4.50
N TRP A 125 -13.21 10.83 -5.75
CA TRP A 125 -12.43 9.73 -6.32
C TRP A 125 -10.95 10.04 -6.30
N TYR A 126 -10.17 9.01 -6.00
CA TYR A 126 -8.72 9.03 -6.03
C TYR A 126 -8.20 7.96 -6.97
N GLY A 127 -7.20 8.32 -7.76
CA GLY A 127 -6.33 7.39 -8.48
C GLY A 127 -4.89 7.65 -8.10
N ILE A 128 -4.28 6.73 -7.37
CA ILE A 128 -2.94 6.91 -6.80
C ILE A 128 -1.95 6.03 -7.56
N GLU A 129 -0.94 6.66 -8.12
CA GLU A 129 0.17 6.07 -8.88
C GLU A 129 1.34 5.84 -7.92
N GLN A 130 1.54 4.61 -7.45
CA GLN A 130 2.61 4.27 -6.53
C GLN A 130 3.85 3.84 -7.30
N GLU A 131 4.85 4.70 -7.37
CA GLU A 131 6.18 4.31 -7.84
C GLU A 131 6.99 3.67 -6.69
N TYR A 132 7.87 2.73 -7.03
CA TYR A 132 8.75 2.06 -6.08
C TYR A 132 10.00 1.54 -6.78
N THR A 133 11.07 1.31 -6.01
CA THR A 133 12.31 0.73 -6.54
C THR A 133 12.60 -0.60 -5.88
N LEU A 134 12.96 -1.59 -6.69
CA LEU A 134 13.36 -2.90 -6.23
C LEU A 134 14.88 -2.93 -5.96
N MET A 135 15.24 -3.40 -4.77
CA MET A 135 16.59 -3.33 -4.22
C MET A 135 17.12 -4.74 -3.90
N GLN A 136 18.41 -4.95 -4.13
CA GLN A 136 19.14 -6.14 -3.74
C GLN A 136 19.25 -6.20 -2.21
N LYS A 137 18.91 -7.36 -1.64
CA LYS A 137 18.78 -7.57 -0.20
C LYS A 137 20.03 -7.22 0.61
N ASP A 138 21.21 -7.62 0.14
CA ASP A 138 22.43 -7.58 0.96
C ASP A 138 23.28 -6.31 0.77
N VAL A 139 23.04 -5.56 -0.31
CA VAL A 139 23.90 -4.41 -0.70
C VAL A 139 23.13 -3.09 -0.81
N ASN A 140 21.81 -3.10 -0.57
CA ASN A 140 20.93 -1.93 -0.70
C ASN A 140 21.15 -1.14 -2.00
N TRP A 141 21.29 -1.86 -3.11
CA TRP A 141 21.51 -1.33 -4.45
C TRP A 141 20.39 -1.82 -5.38
N PRO A 142 19.93 -1.06 -6.38
CA PRO A 142 18.79 -1.51 -7.20
C PRO A 142 19.07 -2.85 -7.89
N ILE A 143 18.03 -3.66 -8.08
CA ILE A 143 18.17 -4.94 -8.79
C ILE A 143 18.58 -4.71 -10.25
N GLY A 144 19.40 -5.62 -10.78
CA GLY A 144 19.94 -5.53 -12.15
C GLY A 144 21.05 -4.49 -12.34
N TRP A 145 21.39 -3.72 -11.31
CA TRP A 145 22.55 -2.83 -11.34
C TRP A 145 23.82 -3.59 -10.94
N PRO A 146 24.96 -3.31 -11.58
CA PRO A 146 26.23 -3.87 -11.14
C PRO A 146 26.58 -3.34 -9.74
N VAL A 147 26.99 -4.22 -8.84
CA VAL A 147 27.39 -3.84 -7.47
C VAL A 147 28.55 -2.84 -7.54
N GLY A 148 28.38 -1.66 -6.94
CA GLY A 148 29.36 -0.57 -6.98
C GLY A 148 29.45 0.18 -8.32
N GLY A 149 28.51 -0.06 -9.24
CA GLY A 149 28.45 0.61 -10.53
C GLY A 149 27.03 0.99 -10.94
N TYR A 150 26.92 1.46 -12.19
CA TYR A 150 25.68 1.93 -12.78
C TYR A 150 25.38 1.16 -14.08
N PRO A 151 24.10 0.95 -14.42
CA PRO A 151 23.71 0.47 -15.75
C PRO A 151 23.90 1.58 -16.80
N GLY A 152 23.50 1.32 -18.05
CA GLY A 152 23.44 2.36 -19.07
C GLY A 152 22.52 3.53 -18.67
N ALA A 153 22.68 4.69 -19.30
CA ALA A 153 21.86 5.87 -19.01
C ALA A 153 20.35 5.60 -19.17
N GLN A 154 19.54 6.38 -18.46
CA GLN A 154 18.08 6.33 -18.56
C GLN A 154 17.60 6.54 -20.00
N GLY A 155 16.49 5.91 -20.38
CA GLY A 155 15.93 5.95 -21.73
C GLY A 155 15.29 4.64 -22.17
N PRO A 156 16.02 3.50 -22.22
CA PRO A 156 15.47 2.24 -22.72
C PRO A 156 14.58 1.50 -21.70
N TYR A 157 14.52 1.96 -20.44
CA TYR A 157 13.88 1.24 -19.34
C TYR A 157 12.38 1.51 -19.21
N TYR A 158 11.94 2.75 -19.42
CA TYR A 158 10.52 3.13 -19.33
C TYR A 158 9.68 2.32 -20.32
N CYS A 159 8.69 1.59 -19.82
CA CYS A 159 7.88 0.64 -20.59
C CYS A 159 8.70 -0.36 -21.44
N GLY A 160 9.97 -0.61 -21.09
CA GLY A 160 10.89 -1.44 -21.86
C GLY A 160 10.54 -2.93 -21.81
N VAL A 161 10.98 -3.68 -22.81
CA VAL A 161 10.86 -5.15 -22.87
C VAL A 161 12.22 -5.75 -23.24
N GLY A 162 12.62 -6.80 -22.52
CA GLY A 162 13.92 -7.46 -22.68
C GLY A 162 14.65 -7.62 -21.36
N ALA A 163 15.49 -8.65 -21.25
CA ALA A 163 16.23 -8.98 -20.03
C ALA A 163 17.24 -7.88 -19.63
N ASP A 164 17.66 -7.05 -20.59
CA ASP A 164 18.55 -5.90 -20.43
C ASP A 164 17.82 -4.61 -20.04
N LYS A 165 16.49 -4.61 -19.98
CA LYS A 165 15.67 -3.40 -19.77
C LYS A 165 14.67 -3.55 -18.63
N ALA A 166 13.93 -4.66 -18.59
CA ALA A 166 12.81 -4.88 -17.69
C ALA A 166 13.19 -5.83 -16.54
N ILE A 167 13.67 -5.26 -15.44
CA ILE A 167 14.25 -6.02 -14.32
C ILE A 167 13.20 -6.19 -13.21
N GLY A 168 12.87 -7.42 -12.85
CA GLY A 168 11.89 -7.73 -11.77
C GLY A 168 10.43 -7.79 -12.22
N ARG A 169 10.17 -8.02 -13.52
CA ARG A 169 8.79 -8.12 -14.06
C ARG A 169 7.98 -9.26 -13.44
N ASP A 170 8.62 -10.33 -13.02
CA ASP A 170 8.00 -11.45 -12.31
C ASP A 170 7.33 -11.02 -11.00
N ILE A 171 7.99 -10.17 -10.21
CA ILE A 171 7.44 -9.55 -9.00
C ILE A 171 6.22 -8.69 -9.35
N VAL A 172 6.34 -7.86 -10.39
CA VAL A 172 5.29 -6.91 -10.81
C VAL A 172 4.04 -7.64 -11.30
N ASP A 173 4.19 -8.62 -12.19
CA ASP A 173 3.05 -9.37 -12.74
C ASP A 173 2.40 -10.27 -11.69
N ALA A 174 3.19 -10.81 -10.73
CA ALA A 174 2.65 -11.53 -9.58
C ALA A 174 1.85 -10.60 -8.66
N HIS A 175 2.37 -9.41 -8.37
CA HIS A 175 1.69 -8.38 -7.57
C HIS A 175 0.39 -7.93 -8.23
N TYR A 176 0.40 -7.68 -9.53
CA TYR A 176 -0.78 -7.26 -10.25
C TYR A 176 -1.91 -8.31 -10.13
N LYS A 177 -1.60 -9.59 -10.37
CA LYS A 177 -2.57 -10.68 -10.21
C LYS A 177 -3.02 -10.86 -8.76
N ALA A 178 -2.12 -10.71 -7.79
CA ALA A 178 -2.44 -10.80 -6.38
C ALA A 178 -3.42 -9.69 -5.95
N CYS A 179 -3.21 -8.47 -6.42
CA CYS A 179 -4.10 -7.34 -6.17
C CYS A 179 -5.50 -7.56 -6.78
N LEU A 180 -5.57 -8.00 -8.04
CA LEU A 180 -6.83 -8.34 -8.70
C LEU A 180 -7.58 -9.46 -7.95
N TYR A 181 -6.86 -10.52 -7.54
CA TYR A 181 -7.44 -11.60 -6.74
C TYR A 181 -7.98 -11.09 -5.40
N ALA A 182 -7.21 -10.25 -4.71
CA ALA A 182 -7.59 -9.67 -3.43
C ALA A 182 -8.84 -8.77 -3.51
N GLY A 183 -9.17 -8.26 -4.70
CA GLY A 183 -10.28 -7.34 -4.93
C GLY A 183 -9.87 -5.87 -4.84
N ILE A 184 -8.58 -5.57 -4.97
CA ILE A 184 -8.06 -4.20 -5.05
C ILE A 184 -8.40 -3.63 -6.43
N GLY A 185 -8.84 -2.38 -6.48
CA GLY A 185 -9.08 -1.60 -7.69
C GLY A 185 -7.78 -1.14 -8.36
N ILE A 186 -6.85 -2.07 -8.58
CA ILE A 186 -5.62 -1.85 -9.33
C ILE A 186 -5.97 -1.65 -10.81
N SER A 187 -5.57 -0.53 -11.39
CA SER A 187 -5.94 -0.13 -12.76
C SER A 187 -4.85 -0.37 -13.79
N GLY A 188 -3.59 -0.46 -13.37
CA GLY A 188 -2.47 -0.72 -14.27
C GLY A 188 -1.15 -0.86 -13.55
N VAL A 189 -0.12 -1.19 -14.34
CA VAL A 189 1.30 -1.24 -13.96
C VAL A 189 2.16 -0.83 -15.15
N ASN A 190 3.34 -0.26 -14.88
CA ASN A 190 4.35 0.01 -15.90
C ASN A 190 5.77 -0.05 -15.32
N GLY A 191 6.75 -0.31 -16.20
CA GLY A 191 8.16 -0.12 -15.86
C GLY A 191 8.51 1.36 -15.93
N GLU A 192 9.20 1.86 -14.91
CA GLU A 192 9.52 3.29 -14.78
C GLU A 192 10.85 3.66 -15.45
N VAL A 193 11.16 4.96 -15.43
CA VAL A 193 12.34 5.53 -16.10
C VAL A 193 13.66 4.98 -15.56
N MET A 194 13.77 4.78 -14.24
CA MET A 194 14.97 4.23 -13.61
C MET A 194 14.98 2.69 -13.70
N PRO A 195 16.09 2.05 -14.09
CA PRO A 195 16.16 0.59 -14.16
C PRO A 195 15.92 -0.06 -12.79
N GLY A 196 14.96 -0.98 -12.72
CA GLY A 196 14.52 -1.60 -11.45
C GLY A 196 13.45 -0.80 -10.70
N GLN A 197 13.02 0.35 -11.23
CA GLN A 197 11.87 1.12 -10.77
C GLN A 197 10.61 0.69 -11.52
N TRP A 198 9.48 0.69 -10.81
CA TRP A 198 8.18 0.28 -11.31
C TRP A 198 7.07 1.13 -10.71
N GLU A 199 5.90 1.08 -11.33
CA GLU A 199 4.69 1.74 -10.85
C GLU A 199 3.50 0.77 -10.88
N PHE A 200 2.62 0.91 -9.90
CA PHE A 200 1.24 0.41 -9.98
C PHE A 200 0.25 1.52 -9.65
N GLN A 201 -0.93 1.48 -10.29
CA GLN A 201 -1.99 2.46 -10.06
C GLN A 201 -3.18 1.82 -9.34
N VAL A 202 -3.69 2.45 -8.29
CA VAL A 202 -4.94 2.07 -7.61
C VAL A 202 -5.96 3.18 -7.82
N GLY A 203 -7.03 2.89 -8.55
CA GLY A 203 -8.07 3.88 -8.83
C GLY A 203 -8.91 3.63 -10.08
N PRO A 204 -10.07 4.30 -10.22
CA PRO A 204 -10.63 5.24 -9.24
C PRO A 204 -11.26 4.53 -8.04
N VAL A 205 -10.93 4.99 -6.82
CA VAL A 205 -11.53 4.51 -5.56
C VAL A 205 -12.04 5.70 -4.76
N GLU A 206 -13.22 5.56 -4.16
CA GLU A 206 -13.85 6.63 -3.40
C GLU A 206 -13.29 6.74 -1.97
N GLY A 207 -12.99 7.98 -1.57
CA GLY A 207 -12.77 8.37 -0.18
C GLY A 207 -11.79 7.48 0.60
N ILE A 208 -12.25 6.98 1.75
CA ILE A 208 -11.43 6.19 2.69
C ILE A 208 -10.90 4.89 2.06
N GLY A 209 -11.63 4.34 1.09
CA GLY A 209 -11.26 3.09 0.43
C GLY A 209 -9.96 3.21 -0.36
N ALA A 210 -9.61 4.40 -0.85
CA ALA A 210 -8.37 4.61 -1.60
C ALA A 210 -7.14 4.39 -0.71
N GLY A 211 -7.16 4.91 0.52
CA GLY A 211 -6.11 4.68 1.50
C GLY A 211 -5.99 3.21 1.90
N ASP A 212 -7.13 2.57 2.19
CA ASP A 212 -7.18 1.15 2.56
C ASP A 212 -6.58 0.26 1.46
N GLN A 213 -6.91 0.55 0.20
CA GLN A 213 -6.47 -0.21 -0.95
C GLN A 213 -4.99 0.00 -1.31
N VAL A 214 -4.47 1.22 -1.18
CA VAL A 214 -3.03 1.47 -1.39
C VAL A 214 -2.19 0.78 -0.32
N TRP A 215 -2.60 0.81 0.96
CA TRP A 215 -1.86 0.15 2.04
C TRP A 215 -1.85 -1.38 1.89
N ILE A 216 -2.98 -1.99 1.52
CA ILE A 216 -2.99 -3.43 1.26
C ILE A 216 -2.19 -3.78 -0.01
N ALA A 217 -2.21 -2.94 -1.05
CA ALA A 217 -1.37 -3.15 -2.23
C ALA A 217 0.12 -3.10 -1.89
N ARG A 218 0.55 -2.16 -1.03
CA ARG A 218 1.93 -2.11 -0.51
C ARG A 218 2.30 -3.37 0.28
N TYR A 219 1.40 -3.84 1.17
CA TYR A 219 1.59 -5.09 1.91
C TYR A 219 1.80 -6.28 0.96
N LEU A 220 0.95 -6.41 -0.06
CA LEU A 220 1.08 -7.48 -1.05
C LEU A 220 2.42 -7.39 -1.80
N LEU A 221 2.85 -6.19 -2.19
CA LEU A 221 4.13 -5.98 -2.87
C LEU A 221 5.29 -6.43 -1.99
N GLU A 222 5.35 -5.96 -0.75
CA GLU A 222 6.44 -6.28 0.18
C GLU A 222 6.50 -7.79 0.51
N ARG A 223 5.34 -8.45 0.67
CA ARG A 223 5.25 -9.91 0.85
C ARG A 223 5.66 -10.70 -0.39
N ILE A 224 5.44 -10.18 -1.60
CA ILE A 224 5.92 -10.82 -2.84
C ILE A 224 7.43 -10.64 -2.97
N THR A 225 7.95 -9.45 -2.65
CA THR A 225 9.40 -9.23 -2.65
C THR A 225 10.12 -10.07 -1.59
N GLU A 226 9.48 -10.33 -0.44
CA GLU A 226 9.96 -11.29 0.57
C GLU A 226 10.16 -12.69 -0.02
N ILE A 227 9.20 -13.20 -0.79
CA ILE A 227 9.29 -14.50 -1.47
C ILE A 227 10.41 -14.49 -2.52
N ALA A 228 10.58 -13.37 -3.23
CA ALA A 228 11.62 -13.21 -4.24
C ALA A 228 13.02 -12.96 -3.67
N GLY A 229 13.17 -12.69 -2.37
CA GLY A 229 14.44 -12.30 -1.76
C GLY A 229 14.91 -10.90 -2.18
N VAL A 230 13.97 -10.01 -2.51
CA VAL A 230 14.19 -8.62 -2.93
C VAL A 230 13.65 -7.68 -1.86
N ILE A 231 14.24 -6.48 -1.74
CA ILE A 231 13.73 -5.41 -0.88
C ILE A 231 12.97 -4.41 -1.75
N VAL A 232 11.81 -3.93 -1.29
CA VAL A 232 11.13 -2.79 -1.91
C VAL A 232 11.47 -1.50 -1.17
N SER A 233 11.73 -0.43 -1.91
CA SER A 233 11.89 0.92 -1.37
C SER A 233 10.80 1.85 -1.89
N PHE A 234 10.19 2.58 -0.96
CA PHE A 234 9.30 3.72 -1.23
C PHE A 234 10.00 5.07 -0.95
N ASP A 235 11.33 5.08 -0.82
CA ASP A 235 12.10 6.32 -0.67
C ASP A 235 11.92 7.19 -1.94
N PRO A 236 11.64 8.50 -1.79
CA PRO A 236 11.41 9.38 -2.94
C PRO A 236 12.64 9.58 -3.84
N LYS A 237 13.84 9.27 -3.36
CA LYS A 237 15.10 9.38 -4.12
C LYS A 237 16.07 8.28 -3.67
N PRO A 238 15.87 7.02 -4.12
CA PRO A 238 16.63 5.88 -3.63
C PRO A 238 18.09 5.87 -4.09
N VAL A 239 18.38 6.51 -5.23
CA VAL A 239 19.74 6.70 -5.75
C VAL A 239 19.97 8.19 -6.04
N PRO A 240 21.06 8.80 -5.54
CA PRO A 240 21.37 10.19 -5.81
C PRO A 240 21.83 10.41 -7.27
N GLY A 241 21.83 11.67 -7.70
CA GLY A 241 22.27 12.06 -9.05
C GLY A 241 21.13 12.07 -10.07
N ASP A 242 21.50 11.81 -11.33
CA ASP A 242 20.64 11.96 -12.52
C ASP A 242 19.72 10.75 -12.79
N TRP A 243 19.35 10.04 -11.72
CA TRP A 243 18.38 8.94 -11.74
C TRP A 243 17.04 9.46 -11.26
N ASN A 244 15.94 9.00 -11.85
CA ASN A 244 14.61 9.43 -11.42
C ASN A 244 14.36 9.10 -9.93
N GLY A 245 13.58 9.96 -9.28
CA GLY A 245 13.03 9.63 -7.96
C GLY A 245 11.70 8.89 -8.08
N ALA A 246 11.13 8.50 -6.94
CA ALA A 246 9.85 7.81 -6.86
C ALA A 246 8.72 8.73 -6.36
N GLY A 247 7.66 8.83 -7.16
CA GLY A 247 6.43 9.56 -6.85
C GLY A 247 5.32 8.72 -6.23
N ALA A 248 4.30 9.43 -5.75
CA ALA A 248 3.00 8.87 -5.39
C ALA A 248 1.90 9.79 -5.96
N HIS A 249 1.83 9.93 -7.29
CA HIS A 249 0.94 10.92 -7.90
C HIS A 249 -0.52 10.62 -7.55
N CYS A 250 -1.28 11.68 -7.26
CA CYS A 250 -2.64 11.56 -6.78
C CYS A 250 -3.59 12.28 -7.74
N ASN A 251 -4.22 11.49 -8.61
CA ASN A 251 -5.33 11.93 -9.44
C ASN A 251 -6.57 12.08 -8.56
N TYR A 252 -7.30 13.18 -8.74
CA TYR A 252 -8.45 13.52 -7.90
C TYR A 252 -9.60 14.08 -8.71
N SER A 253 -10.82 13.67 -8.37
CA SER A 253 -12.03 14.33 -8.85
C SER A 253 -13.16 14.26 -7.83
N THR A 254 -14.06 15.24 -7.87
CA THR A 254 -15.38 15.14 -7.22
C THR A 254 -16.47 14.94 -8.26
N LYS A 255 -17.67 14.56 -7.81
CA LYS A 255 -18.88 14.51 -8.62
C LYS A 255 -19.07 15.80 -9.41
N SER A 256 -18.94 16.96 -8.78
CA SER A 256 -19.08 18.25 -9.46
C SER A 256 -17.99 18.48 -10.52
N MET A 257 -16.76 17.97 -10.33
CA MET A 257 -15.70 18.06 -11.34
C MET A 257 -15.94 17.16 -12.56
N ARG A 258 -16.63 16.03 -12.38
CA ARG A 258 -16.91 15.04 -13.45
C ARG A 258 -18.13 15.39 -14.31
N ASN A 259 -18.92 16.41 -13.93
CA ASN A 259 -20.13 16.83 -14.63
C ASN A 259 -19.93 18.13 -15.44
N ASP A 260 -20.97 18.54 -16.17
CA ASP A 260 -20.96 19.76 -16.98
C ASP A 260 -20.49 21.00 -16.19
N GLY A 261 -19.56 21.76 -16.77
CA GLY A 261 -18.91 22.89 -16.11
C GLY A 261 -17.81 22.51 -15.11
N GLY A 262 -17.47 21.23 -14.99
CA GLY A 262 -16.48 20.71 -14.04
C GLY A 262 -15.08 21.33 -14.14
N LEU A 263 -14.66 21.81 -15.33
CA LEU A 263 -13.38 22.49 -15.50
C LEU A 263 -13.24 23.74 -14.61
N GLU A 264 -14.33 24.49 -14.41
CA GLU A 264 -14.32 25.66 -13.52
C GLU A 264 -14.23 25.24 -12.05
N VAL A 265 -14.79 24.09 -11.69
CA VAL A 265 -14.64 23.48 -10.36
C VAL A 265 -13.18 23.05 -10.14
N ILE A 266 -12.54 22.46 -11.14
CA ILE A 266 -11.12 22.05 -11.11
C ILE A 266 -10.23 23.29 -10.91
N LYS A 267 -10.40 24.36 -11.69
CA LYS A 267 -9.62 25.60 -11.53
C LYS A 267 -9.76 26.19 -10.13
N LYS A 268 -10.98 26.20 -9.57
CA LYS A 268 -11.22 26.63 -8.18
C LYS A 268 -10.51 25.74 -7.17
N ALA A 269 -10.47 24.42 -7.38
CA ALA A 269 -9.74 23.50 -6.51
C ALA A 269 -8.23 23.74 -6.56
N ILE A 270 -7.65 23.91 -7.76
CA ILE A 270 -6.23 24.26 -7.93
C ILE A 270 -5.89 25.56 -7.20
N GLY A 271 -6.73 26.59 -7.32
CA GLY A 271 -6.56 27.84 -6.58
C GLY A 271 -6.53 27.64 -5.06
N LYS A 272 -7.36 26.73 -4.52
CA LYS A 272 -7.32 26.39 -3.09
C LYS A 272 -6.06 25.60 -2.71
N LEU A 273 -5.61 24.67 -3.55
CA LEU A 273 -4.38 23.90 -3.33
C LEU A 273 -3.16 24.81 -3.30
N GLN A 274 -3.11 25.83 -4.17
CA GLN A 274 -2.03 26.82 -4.20
C GLN A 274 -1.85 27.52 -2.85
N LEU A 275 -2.96 27.90 -2.20
CA LEU A 275 -2.96 28.59 -0.91
C LEU A 275 -2.48 27.72 0.25
N LYS A 276 -2.48 26.39 0.08
CA LYS A 276 -2.08 25.40 1.09
C LYS A 276 -0.86 24.58 0.68
N HIS A 277 -0.15 25.02 -0.36
CA HIS A 277 0.97 24.28 -0.92
C HIS A 277 2.04 23.97 0.13
N LYS A 278 2.39 24.93 0.99
CA LYS A 278 3.41 24.73 2.03
C LYS A 278 2.99 23.67 3.06
N GLU A 279 1.75 23.74 3.53
CA GLU A 279 1.20 22.76 4.47
C GLU A 279 1.07 21.38 3.84
N HIS A 280 0.76 21.29 2.54
CA HIS A 280 0.68 20.02 1.82
C HIS A 280 2.07 19.41 1.62
N ILE A 281 3.08 20.19 1.21
CA ILE A 281 4.46 19.70 1.06
C ILE A 281 4.98 19.11 2.37
N ALA A 282 4.67 19.73 3.53
CA ALA A 282 5.04 19.20 4.84
C ALA A 282 4.41 17.83 5.18
N ALA A 283 3.35 17.42 4.47
CA ALA A 283 2.67 16.15 4.65
C ALA A 283 2.86 15.17 3.47
N TYR A 284 3.53 15.58 2.39
CA TYR A 284 3.71 14.78 1.16
C TYR A 284 4.96 13.88 1.19
N GLY A 285 5.32 13.41 2.38
CA GLY A 285 6.45 12.50 2.60
C GLY A 285 7.75 13.21 2.99
N GLU A 286 8.44 12.61 3.96
CA GLU A 286 9.80 13.01 4.35
C GLU A 286 10.81 12.63 3.26
N GLY A 287 11.85 13.45 3.05
CA GLY A 287 12.89 13.21 2.04
C GLY A 287 12.53 13.72 0.63
N ASN A 288 11.34 14.30 0.45
CA ASN A 288 10.84 14.75 -0.85
C ASN A 288 11.64 15.94 -1.42
N GLU A 289 12.38 16.68 -0.59
CA GLU A 289 13.33 17.72 -1.00
C GLU A 289 14.50 17.20 -1.84
N ARG A 290 14.74 15.87 -1.85
CA ARG A 290 15.73 15.22 -2.71
C ARG A 290 15.18 14.87 -4.10
N ARG A 291 13.87 15.00 -4.29
CA ARG A 291 13.15 14.60 -5.52
C ARG A 291 12.57 15.79 -6.28
N LEU A 292 11.92 16.72 -5.58
CA LEU A 292 11.21 17.88 -6.16
C LEU A 292 12.14 19.05 -6.54
#